data_AF-A0AAV2KWB8-F1
#
_entry.id   AF-A0AAV2KWB8-F1
#
_cell.length_a   1.000
_cell.length_b   1.000
_cell.length_c   1.000
_cell.angle_alpha   90.00
_cell.angle_beta   90.00
_cell.angle_gamma   90.00
#
_symmetry.space_group_name_H-M   'P 1'
#
loop_
_entity.id
_entity.type
_entity.pdbx_description
1 polymer ?
#
loop_
_entity_poly.entity_id
_entity_poly.type
_entity_poly.pdbx_seq_one_letter_code
_entity_poly.pdbx_strand_id
1 'polypeptide(L)'
;MVLLTMIARLADGLPLAASMQEDEQLGRDIQQYQSQAKQLFRKLNEQSPKRCTLEAGSVTFHYCIENGVCYLVLCEVSFPKKLAFAYLEDLHAEFHEQHGKKVPLVSRPYAFIEFDSYIQKTKKSYIDSRARRNLGSINTELQDVQRIMVANIEEVLQRGEALSALDSKAINLSSLSKKYRSDAKYLNTRSTYAKLAAGGVFFIMLIVLTIRDFVQSEQREVALSQQLDDTAAHCKTQEQKRKFMGVLGYGPA
;
A
#
# COMPACT_ATOMS: atom_id res chain seq x y z
N MET A 1 10.89 22.47 1.58
CA MET A 1 10.79 21.04 1.18
C MET A 1 9.73 20.86 0.07
N VAL A 2 9.73 19.74 -0.66
CA VAL A 2 8.71 19.42 -1.69
C VAL A 2 7.53 18.74 -1.02
N LEU A 3 6.32 19.28 -1.23
CA LEU A 3 5.09 18.88 -0.53
C LEU A 3 4.21 17.97 -1.41
N LEU A 4 4.01 18.37 -2.67
CA LEU A 4 3.08 17.71 -3.60
C LEU A 4 3.67 17.68 -5.00
N THR A 5 3.42 16.61 -5.74
CA THR A 5 3.71 16.52 -7.17
C THR A 5 2.50 15.98 -7.91
N MET A 6 2.11 16.62 -9.01
CA MET A 6 0.98 16.21 -9.85
C MET A 6 1.38 16.30 -11.32
N ILE A 7 0.94 15.32 -12.10
CA ILE A 7 1.10 15.27 -13.55
C ILE A 7 -0.30 15.21 -14.15
N ALA A 8 -0.62 16.10 -15.07
CA ALA A 8 -1.92 16.17 -15.71
C ALA A 8 -1.81 16.43 -17.21
N ARG A 9 -2.79 15.94 -17.98
CA ARG A 9 -2.89 16.24 -19.41
C ARG A 9 -3.38 17.68 -19.60
N LEU A 10 -2.73 18.43 -20.49
CA LEU A 10 -3.02 19.85 -20.71
C LEU A 10 -4.39 20.07 -21.35
N ALA A 11 -4.81 19.18 -22.26
CA ALA A 11 -6.02 19.37 -23.07
C ALA A 11 -7.31 19.46 -22.24
N ASP A 12 -7.40 18.69 -21.15
CA ASP A 12 -8.61 18.51 -20.35
C ASP A 12 -8.36 18.59 -18.83
N GLY A 13 -7.11 18.81 -18.42
CA GLY A 13 -6.72 18.80 -17.01
C GLY A 13 -6.82 17.41 -16.36
N LEU A 14 -6.86 16.33 -17.15
CA LEU A 14 -7.01 14.97 -16.63
C LEU A 14 -5.79 14.58 -15.78
N PRO A 15 -5.97 14.23 -14.48
CA PRO A 15 -4.86 13.78 -13.65
C PRO A 15 -4.30 12.45 -14.17
N LEU A 16 -2.98 12.39 -14.39
CA LEU A 16 -2.27 11.23 -14.93
C LEU A 16 -1.57 10.43 -13.82
N ALA A 17 -0.83 11.13 -12.96
CA ALA A 17 -0.13 10.61 -11.80
C ALA A 17 0.00 11.70 -10.72
N ALA A 18 0.15 11.33 -9.46
CA ALA A 18 0.42 12.26 -8.38
C ALA A 18 1.13 11.55 -7.22
N SER A 19 1.87 12.33 -6.42
CA SER A 19 2.58 11.85 -5.23
C SER A 19 2.45 12.89 -4.12
N MET A 20 1.91 12.47 -2.97
CA MET A 20 1.67 13.32 -1.79
C MET A 20 2.38 12.71 -0.59
N GLN A 21 3.03 13.53 0.22
CA GLN A 21 3.49 13.11 1.54
C GLN A 21 2.35 13.32 2.55
N GLU A 22 2.04 12.28 3.30
CA GLU A 22 1.14 12.36 4.46
C GLU A 22 1.98 12.59 5.70
N ASP A 23 2.45 13.82 5.90
CA ASP A 23 2.86 14.25 7.23
C ASP A 23 1.59 14.71 7.97
N GLU A 24 1.24 14.03 9.07
CA GLU A 24 -0.02 14.23 9.82
C GLU A 24 -0.27 15.69 10.26
N GLN A 25 0.78 16.51 10.33
CA GLN A 25 0.71 17.91 10.75
C GLN A 25 0.29 18.89 9.62
N LEU A 26 0.41 18.51 8.34
CA LEU A 26 0.10 19.39 7.19
C LEU A 26 -1.25 19.09 6.50
N GLY A 27 -2.04 18.15 7.04
CA GLY A 27 -3.17 17.54 6.33
C GLY A 27 -4.27 18.50 5.86
N ARG A 28 -4.56 19.58 6.59
CA ARG A 28 -5.63 20.54 6.22
C ARG A 28 -5.21 21.47 5.07
N ASP A 29 -3.97 21.95 5.08
CA ASP A 29 -3.48 22.90 4.07
C ASP A 29 -3.17 22.19 2.75
N ILE A 30 -2.70 20.94 2.80
CA ILE A 30 -2.46 20.12 1.61
C ILE A 30 -3.72 19.95 0.75
N GLN A 31 -4.89 19.80 1.36
CA GLN A 31 -6.14 19.66 0.62
C GLN A 31 -6.51 20.94 -0.14
N GLN A 32 -6.26 22.11 0.45
CA GLN A 32 -6.46 23.40 -0.21
C GLN A 32 -5.54 23.54 -1.43
N TYR A 33 -4.24 23.26 -1.27
CA TYR A 33 -3.30 23.35 -2.37
C TYR A 33 -3.59 22.34 -3.49
N GLN A 34 -4.10 21.15 -3.15
CA GLN A 34 -4.55 20.19 -4.16
C GLN A 34 -5.75 20.74 -4.96
N SER A 35 -6.66 21.46 -4.32
CA SER A 35 -7.78 22.12 -5.00
C SER A 35 -7.28 23.21 -5.96
N GLN A 36 -6.36 24.07 -5.50
CA GLN A 36 -5.73 25.10 -6.33
C GLN A 36 -5.00 24.49 -7.53
N ALA A 37 -4.24 23.41 -7.34
CA ALA A 37 -3.58 22.68 -8.42
C ALA A 37 -4.57 22.17 -9.49
N LYS A 38 -5.70 21.61 -9.08
CA LYS A 38 -6.75 21.14 -10.01
C LYS A 38 -7.39 22.29 -10.77
N GLN A 39 -7.64 23.42 -10.10
CA GLN A 39 -8.16 24.62 -10.77
C GLN A 39 -7.14 25.18 -11.76
N LEU A 40 -5.86 25.19 -11.40
CA LEU A 40 -4.78 25.58 -12.29
C LEU A 40 -4.76 24.73 -13.56
N PHE A 41 -4.84 23.40 -13.45
CA PHE A 41 -4.89 22.52 -14.63
C PHE A 41 -6.08 22.78 -15.55
N ARG A 42 -7.19 23.34 -15.05
CA ARG A 42 -8.35 23.75 -15.86
C ARG A 42 -8.16 25.10 -16.56
N LYS A 43 -7.27 25.94 -16.06
CA LYS A 43 -6.95 27.26 -16.63
C LYS A 43 -5.83 27.20 -17.65
N LEU A 44 -4.90 26.25 -17.49
CA LEU A 44 -3.79 26.06 -18.41
C LEU A 44 -4.27 25.56 -19.77
N ASN A 45 -3.64 26.05 -20.83
CA ASN A 45 -3.87 25.71 -22.22
C ASN A 45 -2.58 25.88 -23.04
N GLU A 46 -2.62 25.69 -24.36
CA GLU A 46 -1.45 25.80 -25.23
C GLU A 46 -0.82 27.20 -25.30
N GLN A 47 -1.58 28.25 -24.96
CA GLN A 47 -1.08 29.63 -24.90
C GLN A 47 -0.44 29.96 -23.55
N SER A 48 -0.58 29.07 -22.57
CA SER A 48 -0.02 29.28 -21.24
C SER A 48 1.51 29.18 -21.31
N PRO A 49 2.23 29.94 -20.47
CA PRO A 49 3.70 29.88 -20.44
C PRO A 49 4.20 28.47 -20.16
N LYS A 50 5.16 28.00 -20.97
CA LYS A 50 5.68 26.63 -20.83
C LYS A 50 6.35 26.35 -19.49
N ARG A 51 6.91 27.36 -18.83
CA ARG A 51 7.52 27.25 -17.49
C ARG A 51 7.08 28.44 -16.66
N CYS A 52 6.54 28.18 -15.47
CA CYS A 52 6.07 29.25 -14.59
C CYS A 52 6.15 28.85 -13.12
N THR A 53 6.33 29.86 -12.29
CA THR A 53 6.31 29.80 -10.83
C THR A 53 5.10 30.60 -10.35
N LEU A 54 4.25 29.98 -9.54
CA LEU A 54 3.09 30.64 -8.94
C LEU A 54 3.25 30.72 -7.43
N GLU A 55 3.25 31.94 -6.90
CA GLU A 55 3.38 32.20 -5.47
C GLU A 55 2.01 32.04 -4.79
N ALA A 56 1.99 31.32 -3.66
CA ALA A 56 0.78 30.96 -2.92
C ALA A 56 1.03 31.10 -1.40
N GLY A 57 1.35 32.31 -0.95
CA GLY A 57 1.62 32.59 0.46
C GLY A 57 2.91 31.93 0.96
N SER A 58 2.78 30.90 1.81
CA SER A 58 3.92 30.18 2.41
C SER A 58 4.50 29.07 1.53
N VAL A 59 3.91 28.84 0.36
CA VAL A 59 4.35 27.83 -0.60
C VAL A 59 4.40 28.40 -2.02
N THR A 60 5.04 27.66 -2.90
CA THR A 60 5.24 28.03 -4.29
C THR A 60 4.95 26.82 -5.18
N PHE A 61 4.16 27.04 -6.22
CA PHE A 61 3.96 26.08 -7.29
C PHE A 61 4.98 26.35 -8.39
N HIS A 62 5.61 25.31 -8.90
CA HIS A 62 6.38 25.35 -10.13
C HIS A 62 5.78 24.37 -11.10
N TYR A 63 5.60 24.78 -12.36
CA TYR A 63 5.18 23.87 -13.41
C TYR A 63 5.96 24.04 -14.70
N CYS A 64 6.08 22.94 -15.45
CA CYS A 64 6.47 22.93 -16.84
C CYS A 64 5.41 22.21 -17.70
N ILE A 65 5.23 22.67 -18.93
CA ILE A 65 4.33 22.11 -19.93
C ILE A 65 5.19 21.61 -21.08
N GLU A 66 5.15 20.30 -21.32
CA GLU A 66 5.88 19.66 -22.40
C GLU A 66 5.03 18.52 -23.00
N ASN A 67 5.03 18.40 -24.33
CA ASN A 67 4.28 17.37 -25.07
C ASN A 67 2.79 17.22 -24.67
N GLY A 68 2.11 18.34 -24.36
CA GLY A 68 0.71 18.33 -23.94
C GLY A 68 0.47 17.77 -22.53
N VAL A 69 1.52 17.68 -21.71
CA VAL A 69 1.46 17.27 -20.31
C VAL A 69 2.02 18.40 -19.44
N CYS A 70 1.30 18.72 -18.36
CA CYS A 70 1.72 19.65 -17.33
C CYS A 70 2.27 18.87 -16.13
N TYR A 71 3.50 19.17 -15.76
CA TYR A 71 4.19 18.65 -14.59
C TYR A 71 4.24 19.75 -13.54
N LEU A 72 3.63 19.51 -12.39
CA LEU A 72 3.47 20.49 -11.31
C LEU A 72 4.11 19.97 -10.02
N VAL A 73 4.88 20.82 -9.36
CA VAL A 73 5.39 20.58 -8.01
C VAL A 73 5.01 21.74 -7.10
N LEU A 74 4.60 21.41 -5.88
CA LEU A 74 4.41 22.35 -4.78
C LEU A 74 5.56 22.18 -3.80
N CYS A 75 6.18 23.27 -3.42
CA CYS A 75 7.23 23.28 -2.41
C CYS A 75 7.14 24.52 -1.53
N GLU A 76 7.81 24.48 -0.38
CA GLU A 76 8.03 25.69 0.42
C GLU A 76 8.85 26.72 -0.36
N VAL A 77 8.65 27.99 -0.05
CA VAL A 77 9.39 29.12 -0.67
C VAL A 77 10.91 28.99 -0.49
N SER A 78 11.36 28.29 0.57
CA SER A 78 12.78 28.02 0.84
C SER A 78 13.43 27.06 -0.16
N PHE A 79 12.63 26.29 -0.93
CA PHE A 79 13.16 25.30 -1.85
C PHE A 79 13.70 25.98 -3.12
N PRO A 80 14.95 25.72 -3.53
CA PRO A 80 15.54 26.42 -4.67
C PRO A 80 14.77 26.16 -5.98
N LYS A 81 14.30 27.23 -6.63
CA LYS A 81 13.62 27.19 -7.93
C LYS A 81 14.37 26.36 -8.98
N LYS A 82 15.71 26.48 -9.05
CA LYS A 82 16.54 25.69 -9.97
C LYS A 82 16.36 24.18 -9.75
N LEU A 83 16.31 23.74 -8.50
CA LEU A 83 16.10 22.33 -8.16
C LEU A 83 14.67 21.87 -8.46
N ALA A 84 13.68 22.74 -8.28
CA ALA A 84 12.29 22.42 -8.61
C ALA A 84 12.13 22.13 -10.11
N PHE A 85 12.70 22.98 -10.97
CA PHE A 85 12.63 22.75 -12.42
C PHE A 85 13.48 21.55 -12.85
N ALA A 86 14.69 21.36 -12.34
CA ALA A 86 15.49 20.15 -12.62
C ALA A 86 14.71 18.87 -12.30
N TYR A 87 14.06 18.84 -11.12
CA TYR A 87 13.19 17.74 -10.73
C TYR A 87 12.03 17.51 -11.71
N LEU A 88 11.38 18.58 -12.19
CA LEU A 88 10.30 18.46 -13.16
C LEU A 88 10.78 17.96 -14.54
N GLU A 89 11.97 18.37 -14.99
CA GLU A 89 12.56 17.90 -16.25
C GLU A 89 12.88 16.39 -16.18
N ASP A 90 13.45 15.90 -15.07
CA ASP A 90 13.69 14.46 -14.87
C ASP A 90 12.37 13.66 -14.90
N LEU A 91 11.32 14.18 -14.24
CA LEU A 91 10.00 13.56 -14.28
C LEU A 91 9.42 13.56 -15.70
N HIS A 92 9.58 14.66 -16.42
CA HIS A 92 9.14 14.78 -17.81
C HIS A 92 9.82 13.73 -18.69
N ALA A 93 11.16 13.64 -18.64
CA ALA A 93 11.94 12.79 -19.52
C ALA A 93 11.52 11.32 -19.36
N GLU A 94 11.48 10.84 -18.11
CA GLU A 94 11.09 9.47 -17.80
C GLU A 94 9.61 9.20 -18.13
N PHE A 95 8.70 10.11 -17.77
CA PHE A 95 7.28 9.91 -18.02
C PHE A 95 6.97 9.91 -19.52
N HIS A 96 7.62 10.77 -20.29
CA HIS A 96 7.46 10.82 -21.74
C HIS A 96 7.99 9.54 -22.39
N GLU A 97 9.16 9.06 -21.97
CA GLU A 97 9.77 7.82 -22.46
C GLU A 97 8.85 6.62 -22.23
N GLN A 98 8.34 6.45 -21.01
CA GLN A 98 7.53 5.28 -20.66
C GLN A 98 6.07 5.37 -21.14
N HIS A 99 5.49 6.57 -21.16
CA HIS A 99 4.04 6.75 -21.26
C HIS A 99 3.57 7.77 -22.30
N GLY A 100 4.47 8.58 -22.90
CA GLY A 100 4.11 9.70 -23.77
C GLY A 100 3.09 9.37 -24.87
N LYS A 101 3.28 8.23 -25.57
CA LYS A 101 2.37 7.77 -26.63
C LYS A 101 0.99 7.32 -26.12
N LYS A 102 0.88 6.94 -24.85
CA LYS A 102 -0.35 6.45 -24.22
C LYS A 102 -1.18 7.59 -23.62
N VAL A 103 -0.57 8.75 -23.33
CA VAL A 103 -1.24 9.89 -22.70
C VAL A 103 -2.51 10.35 -23.44
N PRO A 104 -2.54 10.48 -24.78
CA PRO A 104 -3.77 10.90 -25.47
C PRO A 104 -4.89 9.85 -25.43
N LEU A 105 -4.54 8.58 -25.24
CA LEU A 105 -5.47 7.45 -25.33
C LEU A 105 -6.23 7.17 -24.03
N VAL A 106 -5.72 7.66 -22.89
CA VAL A 106 -6.34 7.39 -21.60
C VAL A 106 -7.47 8.38 -21.31
N SER A 107 -8.57 7.86 -20.75
CA SER A 107 -9.70 8.64 -20.26
C SER A 107 -9.90 8.52 -18.74
N ARG A 108 -9.30 7.49 -18.11
CA ARG A 108 -9.42 7.26 -16.67
C ARG A 108 -8.51 8.20 -15.87
N PRO A 109 -9.01 8.86 -14.81
CA PRO A 109 -8.17 9.60 -13.88
C PRO A 109 -7.12 8.68 -13.22
N TYR A 110 -5.93 9.22 -13.05
CA TYR A 110 -4.76 8.53 -12.52
C TYR A 110 -4.49 7.22 -13.28
N ALA A 111 -4.39 7.35 -14.61
CA ALA A 111 -4.07 6.22 -15.47
C ALA A 111 -2.70 5.60 -15.14
N PHE A 112 -1.76 6.43 -14.68
CA PHE A 112 -0.35 6.08 -14.50
C PHE A 112 0.06 6.17 -13.02
N ILE A 113 -0.80 5.70 -12.09
CA ILE A 113 -0.50 5.68 -10.64
C ILE A 113 0.81 4.96 -10.29
N GLU A 114 1.22 3.97 -11.09
CA GLU A 114 2.44 3.19 -10.84
C GLU A 114 3.70 4.07 -10.92
N PHE A 115 3.63 5.19 -11.65
CA PHE A 115 4.71 6.17 -11.74
C PHE A 115 5.01 6.87 -10.41
N ASP A 116 4.12 6.81 -9.41
CA ASP A 116 4.35 7.37 -8.06
C ASP A 116 5.65 6.84 -7.43
N SER A 117 6.01 5.57 -7.65
CA SER A 117 7.26 5.00 -7.13
C SER A 117 8.50 5.73 -7.68
N TYR A 118 8.47 6.10 -8.97
CA TYR A 118 9.54 6.90 -9.58
C TYR A 118 9.53 8.32 -9.02
N ILE A 119 8.35 8.97 -8.95
CA ILE A 119 8.21 10.31 -8.39
C ILE A 119 8.82 10.38 -6.98
N GLN A 120 8.49 9.42 -6.11
CA GLN A 120 9.02 9.39 -4.74
C GLN A 120 10.53 9.17 -4.69
N LYS A 121 11.07 8.27 -5.54
CA LYS A 121 12.51 8.01 -5.62
C LYS A 121 13.27 9.27 -6.06
N THR A 122 12.83 9.89 -7.15
CA THR A 122 13.47 11.10 -7.70
C THR A 122 13.33 12.25 -6.71
N LYS A 123 12.15 12.46 -6.12
CA LYS A 123 11.92 13.47 -5.07
C LYS A 123 12.93 13.35 -3.92
N LYS A 124 13.18 12.14 -3.41
CA LYS A 124 14.16 11.92 -2.33
C LYS A 124 15.56 12.36 -2.74
N SER A 125 16.00 12.07 -3.97
CA SER A 125 17.31 12.49 -4.49
C SER A 125 17.47 14.01 -4.58
N TYR A 126 16.38 14.75 -4.83
CA TYR A 126 16.41 16.21 -4.91
C TYR A 126 16.29 16.90 -3.54
N ILE A 127 15.64 16.26 -2.57
CA ILE A 127 15.53 16.79 -1.20
C ILE A 127 16.83 16.53 -0.41
N ASP A 128 17.44 15.36 -0.56
CA ASP A 128 18.65 14.99 0.19
C ASP A 128 19.90 15.72 -0.35
N SER A 129 20.45 16.62 0.48
CA SER A 129 21.69 17.36 0.23
C SER A 129 22.89 16.48 -0.15
N ARG A 130 22.95 15.24 0.35
CA ARG A 130 24.04 14.30 0.04
C ARG A 130 23.87 13.70 -1.35
N ALA A 131 22.65 13.31 -1.70
CA ALA A 131 22.31 12.79 -3.03
C ALA A 131 22.50 13.86 -4.13
N ARG A 132 22.20 15.13 -3.83
CA ARG A 132 22.44 16.27 -4.73
C ARG A 132 23.89 16.44 -5.20
N ARG A 133 24.88 16.07 -4.37
CA ARG A 133 26.30 16.16 -4.77
C ARG A 133 26.70 15.14 -5.84
N ASN A 134 25.95 14.04 -5.96
CA ASN A 134 26.15 13.04 -6.99
C ASN A 134 25.46 13.41 -8.32
N LEU A 135 24.54 14.38 -8.29
CA LEU A 135 23.87 14.95 -9.46
C LEU A 135 24.73 16.05 -10.12
N GLY A 136 26.01 15.75 -10.36
CA GLY A 136 27.06 16.70 -10.78
C GLY A 136 26.81 17.51 -12.06
N SER A 137 25.73 17.21 -12.80
CA SER A 137 25.34 17.84 -14.06
C SER A 137 24.16 18.83 -13.99
N ILE A 138 23.49 19.03 -12.84
CA ILE A 138 22.34 19.98 -12.72
C ILE A 138 22.76 21.43 -13.08
N ASN A 139 24.05 21.73 -13.08
CA ASN A 139 24.56 23.05 -13.44
C ASN A 139 24.58 23.35 -14.95
N THR A 140 24.51 22.34 -15.82
CA THR A 140 24.81 22.54 -17.26
C THR A 140 23.58 22.80 -18.12
N GLU A 141 22.39 22.31 -17.74
CA GLU A 141 21.17 22.44 -18.58
C GLU A 141 20.19 23.55 -18.14
N LEU A 142 20.28 24.06 -16.91
CA LEU A 142 19.38 25.10 -16.39
C LEU A 142 19.95 26.51 -16.53
N GLN A 143 20.36 26.90 -17.75
CA GLN A 143 20.87 28.26 -18.00
C GLN A 143 19.76 29.34 -17.98
N ASP A 144 18.49 28.95 -18.03
CA ASP A 144 17.37 29.88 -18.29
C ASP A 144 16.34 30.04 -17.17
N VAL A 145 16.72 29.79 -15.91
CA VAL A 145 15.82 29.99 -14.75
C VAL A 145 15.33 31.44 -14.62
N GLN A 146 16.05 32.40 -15.20
CA GLN A 146 15.70 33.82 -15.21
C GLN A 146 14.53 34.14 -16.17
N ARG A 147 14.29 33.32 -17.20
CA ARG A 147 13.19 33.52 -18.16
C ARG A 147 11.85 32.94 -17.70
N ILE A 148 11.82 32.33 -16.52
CA ILE A 148 10.63 31.68 -15.97
C ILE A 148 9.68 32.75 -15.42
N MET A 149 8.45 32.76 -15.92
CA MET A 149 7.41 33.67 -15.45
C MET A 149 7.10 33.42 -13.97
N VAL A 150 7.02 34.48 -13.18
CA VAL A 150 6.56 34.45 -11.78
C VAL A 150 5.25 35.23 -11.70
N ALA A 151 4.21 34.64 -11.12
CA ALA A 151 2.92 35.28 -10.91
C ALA A 151 2.29 34.82 -9.59
N ASN A 152 1.27 35.51 -9.10
CA ASN A 152 0.51 35.03 -7.95
C ASN A 152 -0.53 33.98 -8.40
N ILE A 153 -0.71 32.92 -7.62
CA ILE A 153 -1.71 31.89 -7.96
C ILE A 153 -3.14 32.46 -7.96
N GLU A 154 -3.46 33.38 -7.05
CA GLU A 154 -4.80 33.96 -6.92
C GLU A 154 -5.16 34.75 -8.18
N GLU A 155 -4.22 35.48 -8.79
CA GLU A 155 -4.44 36.21 -10.04
C GLU A 155 -4.75 35.27 -11.22
N VAL A 156 -4.11 34.10 -11.26
CA VAL A 156 -4.33 33.09 -12.30
C VAL A 156 -5.67 32.36 -12.10
N LEU A 157 -6.08 32.15 -10.85
CA LEU A 157 -7.32 31.45 -10.51
C LEU A 157 -8.57 32.35 -10.59
N GLN A 158 -8.47 33.61 -10.13
CA GLN A 158 -9.58 34.57 -10.01
C GLN A 158 -10.14 35.05 -11.36
N ARG A 159 -9.43 34.84 -12.48
CA ARG A 159 -10.00 35.04 -13.83
C ARG A 159 -11.06 33.99 -14.12
N GLY A 160 -12.28 34.18 -13.59
CA GLY A 160 -13.50 33.43 -13.94
C GLY A 160 -14.09 32.55 -12.83
N GLU A 161 -14.18 33.02 -11.59
CA GLU A 161 -14.73 32.24 -10.47
C GLU A 161 -16.25 32.41 -10.29
N ALA A 162 -16.98 31.38 -10.72
CA ALA A 162 -18.21 30.94 -10.07
C ALA A 162 -18.47 29.49 -10.51
N LEU A 163 -17.76 28.48 -10.00
CA LEU A 163 -18.22 27.07 -10.03
C LEU A 163 -17.28 26.01 -9.38
N SER A 164 -16.12 26.35 -8.81
CA SER A 164 -15.11 25.33 -8.45
C SER A 164 -15.29 24.63 -7.10
N ALA A 165 -16.30 25.01 -6.30
CA ALA A 165 -16.52 24.45 -4.97
C ALA A 165 -17.17 23.04 -4.97
N LEU A 166 -17.59 22.51 -6.13
CA LEU A 166 -18.39 21.29 -6.22
C LEU A 166 -17.59 20.00 -6.55
N ASP A 167 -16.38 20.09 -7.09
CA ASP A 167 -15.62 18.90 -7.58
C ASP A 167 -14.68 18.24 -6.55
N SER A 168 -14.36 18.93 -5.45
CA SER A 168 -13.39 18.45 -4.46
C SER A 168 -13.85 17.18 -3.73
N LYS A 169 -15.17 16.91 -3.69
CA LYS A 169 -15.74 15.73 -3.02
C LYS A 169 -15.66 14.43 -3.84
N ALA A 170 -15.62 14.48 -5.18
CA ALA A 170 -15.68 13.27 -6.01
C ALA A 170 -14.31 12.58 -6.20
N ILE A 171 -13.22 13.34 -6.24
CA ILE A 171 -11.89 12.82 -6.60
C ILE A 171 -11.14 12.24 -5.40
N ASN A 172 -11.36 12.78 -4.20
CA ASN A 172 -10.81 12.19 -2.96
C ASN A 172 -11.32 10.75 -2.79
N LEU A 173 -12.56 10.45 -3.18
CA LEU A 173 -13.09 9.10 -3.07
C LEU A 173 -12.35 8.10 -3.97
N SER A 174 -12.05 8.40 -5.24
CA SER A 174 -11.38 7.44 -6.15
C SER A 174 -9.92 7.16 -5.78
N SER A 175 -9.19 8.21 -5.38
CA SER A 175 -7.79 8.11 -4.90
C SER A 175 -7.71 7.34 -3.57
N LEU A 176 -8.57 7.69 -2.61
CA LEU A 176 -8.66 7.03 -1.32
C LEU A 176 -9.16 5.58 -1.45
N SER A 177 -10.07 5.29 -2.39
CA SER A 177 -10.57 3.92 -2.68
C SER A 177 -9.47 2.98 -3.16
N LYS A 178 -8.51 3.47 -3.98
CA LYS A 178 -7.37 2.67 -4.42
C LYS A 178 -6.37 2.42 -3.28
N LYS A 179 -6.18 3.39 -2.40
CA LYS A 179 -5.36 3.22 -1.18
C LYS A 179 -6.01 2.23 -0.20
N TYR A 180 -7.32 2.33 0.03
CA TYR A 180 -8.08 1.32 0.76
C TYR A 180 -8.02 -0.07 0.11
N ARG A 181 -8.01 -0.17 -1.23
CA ARG A 181 -7.84 -1.46 -1.93
C ARG A 181 -6.45 -2.06 -1.69
N SER A 182 -5.40 -1.23 -1.61
CA SER A 182 -4.03 -1.66 -1.34
C SER A 182 -3.86 -2.07 0.13
N ASP A 183 -4.36 -1.26 1.06
CA ASP A 183 -4.30 -1.53 2.49
C ASP A 183 -5.16 -2.74 2.88
N ALA A 184 -6.34 -2.89 2.26
CA ALA A 184 -7.17 -4.08 2.43
C ALA A 184 -6.50 -5.36 1.91
N LYS A 185 -5.73 -5.30 0.81
CA LYS A 185 -4.93 -6.44 0.35
C LYS A 185 -3.83 -6.82 1.35
N TYR A 186 -3.16 -5.83 1.94
CA TYR A 186 -2.13 -6.05 2.96
C TYR A 186 -2.71 -6.70 4.23
N LEU A 187 -3.85 -6.21 4.73
CA LEU A 187 -4.53 -6.80 5.88
C LEU A 187 -5.13 -8.18 5.59
N ASN A 188 -5.68 -8.40 4.39
CA ASN A 188 -6.23 -9.70 4.01
C ASN A 188 -5.14 -10.77 3.89
N THR A 189 -3.93 -10.40 3.46
CA THR A 189 -2.77 -11.31 3.43
C THR A 189 -2.38 -11.76 4.84
N ARG A 190 -2.37 -10.84 5.80
CA ARG A 190 -2.08 -11.15 7.21
C ARG A 190 -3.17 -12.02 7.86
N SER A 191 -4.45 -11.75 7.56
CA SER A 191 -5.58 -12.57 8.08
C SER A 191 -5.58 -13.98 7.48
N THR A 192 -5.20 -14.13 6.21
CA THR A 192 -5.10 -15.44 5.55
C THR A 192 -4.03 -16.32 6.21
N TYR A 193 -2.88 -15.74 6.58
CA TYR A 193 -1.84 -16.45 7.33
C TYR A 193 -2.33 -16.88 8.73
N ALA A 194 -3.06 -16.02 9.43
CA ALA A 194 -3.63 -16.35 10.74
C ALA A 194 -4.68 -17.48 10.67
N LYS A 195 -5.54 -17.50 9.64
CA LYS A 195 -6.52 -18.57 9.42
C LYS A 195 -5.85 -19.92 9.11
N LEU A 196 -4.78 -19.90 8.32
CA LEU A 196 -3.96 -21.08 8.01
C LEU A 196 -3.29 -21.65 9.26
N ALA A 197 -2.74 -20.78 10.12
CA ALA A 197 -2.13 -21.19 11.38
C ALA A 197 -3.15 -21.84 12.34
N ALA A 198 -4.35 -21.24 12.48
CA ALA A 198 -5.42 -21.80 13.32
C ALA A 198 -5.92 -23.16 12.81
N GLY A 199 -6.06 -23.32 11.49
CA GLY A 199 -6.40 -24.61 10.87
C GLY A 199 -5.34 -25.68 11.11
N GLY A 200 -4.05 -25.30 11.03
CA GLY A 200 -2.93 -26.20 11.31
C GLY A 200 -2.94 -26.73 12.76
N VAL A 201 -3.20 -25.87 13.74
CA VAL A 201 -3.27 -26.28 15.16
C VAL A 201 -4.42 -27.25 15.40
N PHE A 202 -5.60 -27.01 14.81
CA PHE A 202 -6.74 -27.93 14.92
C PHE A 202 -6.43 -29.30 14.30
N PHE A 203 -5.80 -29.32 13.13
CA PHE A 203 -5.40 -30.56 12.46
C PHE A 203 -4.38 -31.36 13.28
N ILE A 204 -3.39 -30.68 13.86
CA ILE A 204 -2.40 -31.31 14.77
C ILE A 204 -3.10 -31.87 16.02
N MET A 205 -4.07 -31.14 16.59
CA MET A 205 -4.81 -31.60 17.77
C MET A 205 -5.61 -32.88 17.47
N LEU A 206 -6.29 -32.94 16.31
CA LEU A 206 -6.98 -34.15 15.85
C LEU A 206 -6.02 -35.32 15.65
N ILE A 207 -4.85 -35.10 15.03
CA ILE A 207 -3.83 -36.15 14.87
C ILE A 207 -3.43 -36.71 16.24
N VAL A 208 -3.14 -35.85 17.22
CA VAL A 208 -2.77 -36.28 18.58
C VAL A 208 -3.89 -37.06 19.26
N LEU A 209 -5.16 -36.69 19.06
CA LEU A 209 -6.30 -37.44 19.59
C LEU A 209 -6.41 -38.82 18.93
N THR A 210 -6.31 -38.90 17.60
CA THR A 210 -6.37 -40.18 16.88
C THR A 210 -5.23 -41.13 17.29
N ILE A 211 -4.02 -40.60 17.50
CA ILE A 211 -2.88 -41.39 17.98
C ILE A 211 -3.13 -41.86 19.41
N ARG A 212 -3.69 -41.01 20.28
CA ARG A 212 -4.01 -41.38 21.67
C ARG A 212 -5.08 -42.45 21.74
N ASP A 213 -6.14 -42.32 20.96
CA ASP A 213 -7.22 -43.30 20.89
C ASP A 213 -6.69 -44.64 20.35
N PHE A 214 -5.80 -44.61 19.35
CA PHE A 214 -5.13 -45.80 18.85
C PHE A 214 -4.28 -46.49 19.94
N VAL A 215 -3.41 -45.74 20.62
CA VAL A 215 -2.58 -46.26 21.72
C VAL A 215 -3.45 -46.80 22.87
N GLN A 216 -4.55 -46.11 23.18
CA GLN A 216 -5.44 -46.51 24.26
C GLN A 216 -6.29 -47.75 23.89
N SER A 217 -6.59 -47.94 22.60
CA SER A 217 -7.23 -49.16 22.10
C SER A 217 -6.30 -50.37 22.24
N GLU A 218 -5.02 -50.20 21.92
CA GLU A 218 -4.01 -51.26 22.04
C GLU A 218 -3.77 -51.64 23.51
N GLN A 219 -3.69 -50.66 24.41
CA GLN A 219 -3.58 -50.91 25.86
C GLN A 219 -4.83 -51.59 26.44
N ARG A 220 -6.03 -51.31 25.92
CA ARG A 220 -7.26 -51.98 26.34
C ARG A 220 -7.27 -53.45 25.95
N GLU A 221 -6.83 -53.79 24.73
CA GLU A 221 -6.73 -55.19 24.30
C GLU A 221 -5.74 -55.97 25.16
N VAL A 222 -4.57 -55.39 25.46
CA VAL A 222 -3.57 -56.00 26.35
C VAL A 222 -4.14 -56.21 27.76
N ALA A 223 -4.80 -55.21 28.35
CA ALA A 223 -5.39 -55.35 29.68
C ALA A 223 -6.49 -56.44 29.75
N LEU A 224 -7.27 -56.60 28.68
CA LEU A 224 -8.36 -57.58 28.62
C LEU A 224 -7.82 -59.01 28.44
N SER A 225 -6.73 -59.20 27.68
CA SER A 225 -6.02 -60.48 27.61
C SER A 225 -5.46 -60.90 28.98
N GLN A 226 -4.92 -59.94 29.75
CA GLN A 226 -4.33 -60.23 31.05
C GLN A 226 -5.40 -60.59 32.11
N GLN A 227 -6.58 -59.95 32.07
CA GLN A 227 -7.70 -60.35 32.93
C GLN A 227 -8.24 -61.75 32.59
N LEU A 228 -8.27 -62.13 31.31
CA LEU A 228 -8.68 -63.48 30.91
C LEU A 228 -7.71 -64.54 31.45
N ASP A 229 -6.40 -64.27 31.38
CA ASP A 229 -5.37 -65.15 31.94
C ASP A 229 -5.48 -65.27 33.47
N ASP A 230 -5.67 -64.16 34.19
CA ASP A 230 -5.83 -64.16 35.65
C ASP A 230 -7.09 -64.91 36.09
N THR A 231 -8.20 -64.74 35.37
CA THR A 231 -9.46 -65.43 35.65
C THR A 231 -9.34 -66.93 35.38
N ALA A 232 -8.65 -67.32 34.30
CA ALA A 232 -8.35 -68.71 33.99
C ALA A 232 -7.46 -69.36 35.06
N ALA A 233 -6.45 -68.64 35.57
CA ALA A 233 -5.61 -69.10 36.67
C ALA A 233 -6.40 -69.29 37.98
N HIS A 234 -7.32 -68.36 38.29
CA HIS A 234 -8.16 -68.47 39.47
C HIS A 234 -9.16 -69.64 39.39
N CYS A 235 -9.74 -69.87 38.21
CA CYS A 235 -10.63 -71.00 37.97
C CYS A 235 -9.92 -72.35 38.14
N LYS A 236 -8.70 -72.51 37.59
CA LYS A 236 -7.86 -73.71 37.80
C LYS A 236 -7.55 -73.94 39.28
N THR A 237 -7.30 -72.88 40.03
CA THR A 237 -7.03 -72.94 41.48
C THR A 237 -8.26 -73.41 42.28
N GLN A 238 -9.45 -72.91 41.93
CA GLN A 238 -10.71 -73.36 42.52
C GLN A 238 -11.03 -74.82 42.17
N GLU A 239 -10.76 -75.24 40.93
CA GLU A 239 -10.96 -76.63 40.52
C GLU A 239 -10.01 -77.58 41.26
N GLN A 240 -8.74 -77.20 41.46
CA GLN A 240 -7.81 -77.94 42.33
C GLN A 240 -8.33 -78.03 43.78
N LYS A 241 -8.88 -76.94 44.34
CA LYS A 241 -9.50 -76.96 45.69
C LYS A 241 -10.71 -77.88 45.76
N ARG A 242 -11.57 -77.89 44.74
CA ARG A 242 -12.73 -78.81 44.68
C ARG A 242 -12.30 -80.27 44.54
N LYS A 243 -11.28 -80.58 43.74
CA LYS A 243 -10.69 -81.93 43.66
C LYS A 243 -10.08 -82.35 45.01
N PHE A 244 -9.46 -81.43 45.74
CA PHE A 244 -8.93 -81.70 47.09
C PHE A 244 -10.04 -81.96 48.12
N MET A 245 -11.12 -81.15 48.12
CA MET A 245 -12.28 -81.37 49.00
C MET A 245 -13.09 -82.63 48.66
N GLY A 246 -13.16 -83.02 47.37
CA GLY A 246 -13.82 -84.27 46.95
C GLY A 246 -13.14 -85.54 47.46
N VAL A 247 -11.85 -85.47 47.80
CA VAL A 247 -11.12 -86.57 48.46
C VAL A 247 -11.43 -86.63 49.98
N LEU A 248 -12.00 -85.58 50.57
CA LEU A 248 -12.27 -85.46 52.02
C LEU A 248 -13.73 -85.73 52.45
N GLY A 249 -14.63 -86.09 51.52
CA GLY A 249 -15.92 -86.75 51.78
C GLY A 249 -16.89 -86.14 52.81
N TYR A 250 -17.81 -85.26 52.37
CA TYR A 250 -19.07 -84.95 53.08
C TYR A 250 -20.21 -84.68 52.07
N GLY A 251 -21.31 -85.45 52.18
CA GLY A 251 -22.54 -85.29 51.40
C GLY A 251 -23.57 -84.35 52.07
N PRO A 252 -24.57 -83.84 51.33
CA PRO A 252 -25.36 -82.69 51.75
C PRO A 252 -26.54 -83.07 52.66
N ALA A 253 -26.91 -82.15 53.54
CA ALA A 253 -28.22 -82.01 54.17
C ALA A 253 -28.72 -80.58 53.95
#